data_AF-A0A084JYX7-F1
#
_entry.id   AF-A0A084JYX7-F1
#
_cell.length_a   1.000
_cell.length_b   1.000
_cell.length_c   1.000
_cell.angle_alpha   90.00
_cell.angle_beta   90.00
_cell.angle_gamma   90.00
#
_symmetry.space_group_name_H-M   'P 1'
#
loop_
_entity.id
_entity.type
_entity.pdbx_description
1 polymer ?
#
loop_
_entity_poly.entity_id
_entity_poly.type
_entity_poly.pdbx_seq_one_letter_code
_entity_poly.pdbx_strand_id
1 'polypeptide(L)'
;MKTQIIKYFSIFVLAIFVSSCNSNTVIYEASPSKENLKLNVTNATDFKSPHQNLNEYLTEAEAYNATAIQYRLGNTIGFKELYFIKPMMKNYKAQEGMRTELSIRSYNHSNVLVDQLVLARTDNDSIFSGKIFKDFTIQKMVNNVETNYTIDSKGKFQIIK
;
A
#
# COMPACT_ATOMS: atom_id res chain seq x y z
N MET A 1 -8.87 49.09 35.72
CA MET A 1 -8.15 47.89 35.26
C MET A 1 -9.10 46.91 34.59
N LYS A 2 -9.48 47.09 33.31
CA LYS A 2 -10.35 46.14 32.57
C LYS A 2 -10.11 46.21 31.05
N THR A 3 -8.86 46.21 30.60
CA THR A 3 -8.55 46.40 29.15
C THR A 3 -7.38 45.55 28.65
N GLN A 4 -7.11 44.40 29.26
CA GLN A 4 -6.02 43.52 28.80
C GLN A 4 -6.41 42.06 28.51
N ILE A 5 -7.66 41.66 28.68
CA ILE A 5 -8.06 40.24 28.52
C ILE A 5 -8.43 39.88 27.06
N ILE A 6 -8.68 40.85 26.19
CA ILE A 6 -9.26 40.58 24.86
C ILE A 6 -8.20 40.29 23.78
N LYS A 7 -6.90 40.53 24.02
CA LYS A 7 -5.86 40.30 22.99
C LYS A 7 -5.36 38.86 22.86
N TYR A 8 -5.64 37.99 23.83
CA TYR A 8 -5.13 36.61 23.80
C TYR A 8 -6.13 35.57 23.25
N PHE A 9 -7.42 35.93 23.11
CA PHE A 9 -8.41 35.01 22.57
C PHE A 9 -8.39 34.93 21.03
N SER A 10 -7.87 35.97 20.35
CA SER A 10 -7.77 36.00 18.88
C SER A 10 -6.60 35.17 18.33
N ILE A 11 -5.62 34.81 19.18
CA ILE A 11 -4.45 34.03 18.76
C ILE A 11 -4.72 32.52 18.89
N PHE A 12 -5.64 32.11 19.77
CA PHE A 12 -5.95 30.69 19.97
C PHE A 12 -6.87 30.09 18.88
N VAL A 13 -7.62 30.92 18.15
CA VAL A 13 -8.48 30.46 17.05
C VAL A 13 -7.68 30.27 15.75
N LEU A 14 -6.53 30.93 15.61
CA LEU A 14 -5.68 30.76 14.42
C LEU A 14 -4.76 29.53 14.49
N ALA A 15 -4.46 29.04 15.70
CA ALA A 15 -3.67 27.81 15.90
C ALA A 15 -4.46 26.52 15.61
N ILE A 16 -5.78 26.59 15.50
CA ILE A 16 -6.65 25.44 15.17
C ILE A 16 -6.84 25.30 13.64
N PHE A 17 -6.46 26.30 12.85
CA PHE A 17 -6.52 26.22 11.38
C PHE A 17 -5.25 25.66 10.72
N VAL A 18 -4.17 25.44 11.47
CA VAL A 18 -2.94 24.80 10.95
C VAL A 18 -2.97 23.26 11.11
N SER A 19 -4.07 22.69 11.64
CA SER A 19 -4.27 21.23 11.67
C SER A 19 -5.20 20.70 10.57
N SER A 20 -5.61 21.55 9.61
CA SER A 20 -6.31 21.05 8.42
C SER A 20 -5.29 20.56 7.38
N CYS A 21 -5.50 19.33 6.91
CA CYS A 21 -4.83 18.66 5.77
C CYS A 21 -3.63 17.75 6.10
N ASN A 22 -3.85 16.69 6.90
CA ASN A 22 -3.49 15.32 6.51
C ASN A 22 -4.15 14.33 7.46
N SER A 23 -5.49 14.33 7.48
CA SER A 23 -6.27 13.20 8.03
C SER A 23 -6.23 12.03 7.03
N ASN A 24 -5.04 11.57 6.69
CA ASN A 24 -4.88 10.41 5.84
C ASN A 24 -4.82 9.19 6.75
N THR A 25 -5.99 8.69 7.13
CA THR A 25 -6.13 7.41 7.84
C THR A 25 -5.41 6.32 7.05
N VAL A 26 -4.44 5.65 7.67
CA VAL A 26 -3.76 4.50 7.08
C VAL A 26 -4.72 3.32 7.06
N ILE A 27 -4.94 2.74 5.89
CA ILE A 27 -5.81 1.57 5.70
C ILE A 27 -5.00 0.28 5.55
N TYR A 28 -3.76 0.38 5.09
CA TYR A 28 -2.79 -0.73 5.02
C TYR A 28 -1.39 -0.21 5.33
N GLU A 29 -0.63 -0.96 6.12
CA GLU A 29 0.79 -0.73 6.36
C GLU A 29 1.52 -2.06 6.26
N ALA A 30 2.70 -2.04 5.66
CA ALA A 30 3.53 -3.22 5.53
C ALA A 30 5.02 -2.89 5.69
N SER A 31 5.73 -3.72 6.44
CA SER A 31 7.18 -3.62 6.61
C SER A 31 7.81 -4.98 6.95
N PRO A 32 9.06 -5.24 6.55
CA PRO A 32 9.79 -6.41 7.01
C PRO A 32 10.10 -6.27 8.50
N SER A 33 9.95 -7.37 9.22
CA SER A 33 10.39 -7.52 10.60
C SER A 33 11.92 -7.47 10.65
N LYS A 34 12.45 -6.65 11.56
CA LYS A 34 13.88 -6.50 11.79
C LYS A 34 14.54 -7.75 12.38
N GLU A 35 13.75 -8.65 12.98
CA GLU A 35 14.28 -9.77 13.76
C GLU A 35 14.23 -11.12 13.03
N ASN A 36 13.24 -11.33 12.16
CA ASN A 36 12.96 -12.66 11.60
C ASN A 36 12.57 -12.66 10.11
N LEU A 37 12.80 -11.56 9.40
CA LEU A 37 12.52 -11.43 7.96
C LEU A 37 11.08 -11.80 7.59
N LYS A 38 10.11 -11.70 8.51
CA LYS A 38 8.69 -11.86 8.21
C LYS A 38 8.10 -10.53 7.77
N LEU A 39 7.11 -10.55 6.90
CA LEU A 39 6.38 -9.35 6.54
C LEU A 39 5.30 -9.05 7.59
N ASN A 40 5.41 -7.93 8.28
CA ASN A 40 4.35 -7.41 9.13
C ASN A 40 3.39 -6.61 8.26
N VAL A 41 2.12 -7.00 8.23
CA VAL A 41 1.09 -6.34 7.39
C VAL A 41 -0.17 -6.11 8.23
N THR A 42 -0.69 -4.89 8.21
CA THR A 42 -1.98 -4.57 8.82
C THR A 42 -3.10 -5.33 8.12
N ASN A 43 -4.06 -5.88 8.88
CA ASN A 43 -5.19 -6.66 8.36
C ASN A 43 -4.76 -7.92 7.58
N ALA A 44 -3.73 -8.64 8.05
CA ALA A 44 -3.28 -9.90 7.45
C ALA A 44 -4.38 -10.96 7.28
N THR A 45 -5.46 -10.87 8.07
CA THR A 45 -6.66 -11.70 7.98
C THR A 45 -7.48 -11.47 6.71
N ASP A 46 -7.37 -10.29 6.08
CA ASP A 46 -8.07 -9.95 4.84
C ASP A 46 -7.47 -10.64 3.61
N PHE A 47 -6.24 -11.16 3.73
CA PHE A 47 -5.61 -11.95 2.68
C PHE A 47 -6.19 -13.36 2.69
N LYS A 48 -6.98 -13.69 1.68
CA LYS A 48 -7.58 -15.00 1.58
C LYS A 48 -6.64 -15.97 0.86
N SER A 49 -6.69 -17.24 1.26
CA SER A 49 -6.15 -18.36 0.47
C SER A 49 -6.69 -18.28 -0.96
N PRO A 50 -6.06 -18.96 -1.95
CA PRO A 50 -6.32 -18.72 -3.36
C PRO A 50 -7.81 -18.60 -3.66
N HIS A 51 -8.23 -17.43 -4.15
CA HIS A 51 -9.58 -17.23 -4.64
C HIS A 51 -9.89 -18.32 -5.68
N GLN A 52 -11.14 -18.81 -5.75
CA GLN A 52 -11.53 -19.81 -6.75
C GLN A 52 -11.13 -19.41 -8.18
N ASN A 53 -11.12 -18.11 -8.45
CA ASN A 53 -10.70 -17.53 -9.73
C ASN A 53 -9.44 -16.68 -9.60
N LEU A 54 -8.49 -17.06 -8.74
CA LEU A 54 -7.26 -16.29 -8.55
C LEU A 54 -6.52 -16.04 -9.87
N ASN A 55 -6.56 -17.01 -10.79
CA ASN A 55 -5.92 -16.92 -12.10
C ASN A 55 -6.37 -15.70 -12.92
N GLU A 56 -7.60 -15.19 -12.69
CA GLU A 56 -8.08 -13.95 -13.33
C GLU A 56 -7.28 -12.71 -12.91
N TYR A 57 -6.59 -12.76 -11.77
CA TYR A 57 -5.86 -11.64 -11.17
C TYR A 57 -4.32 -11.81 -11.26
N LEU A 58 -3.85 -12.85 -11.93
CA LEU A 58 -2.42 -13.12 -12.14
C LEU A 58 -1.98 -12.63 -13.53
N THR A 59 -0.70 -12.28 -13.67
CA THR A 59 -0.10 -12.20 -15.00
C THR A 59 0.07 -13.61 -15.59
N GLU A 60 0.26 -13.72 -16.90
CA GLU A 60 0.52 -15.03 -17.54
C GLU A 60 1.71 -15.76 -16.92
N ALA A 61 2.80 -15.04 -16.65
CA ALA A 61 3.97 -15.60 -15.99
C ALA A 61 3.69 -16.03 -14.54
N GLU A 62 2.87 -15.29 -13.81
CA GLU A 62 2.47 -15.66 -12.44
C GLU A 62 1.51 -16.86 -12.44
N ALA A 63 0.58 -16.93 -13.39
CA ALA A 63 -0.32 -18.06 -13.56
C ALA A 63 0.44 -19.35 -13.86
N TYR A 64 1.46 -19.28 -14.73
CA TYR A 64 2.34 -20.42 -15.01
C TYR A 64 3.11 -20.88 -13.76
N ASN A 65 3.57 -19.93 -12.94
CA ASN A 65 4.38 -20.20 -11.74
C ASN A 65 3.56 -20.47 -10.46
N ALA A 66 2.23 -20.36 -10.50
CA ALA A 66 1.35 -20.47 -9.32
C ALA A 66 1.40 -21.84 -8.63
N THR A 67 1.92 -22.86 -9.30
CA THR A 67 2.16 -24.18 -8.70
C THR A 67 3.36 -24.19 -7.75
N ALA A 68 4.35 -23.32 -7.97
CA ALA A 68 5.56 -23.19 -7.17
C ALA A 68 5.55 -21.94 -6.27
N ILE A 69 4.60 -21.04 -6.46
CA ILE A 69 4.46 -19.77 -5.73
C ILE A 69 3.11 -19.73 -5.03
N GLN A 70 3.10 -19.46 -3.73
CA GLN A 70 1.85 -19.25 -3.01
C GLN A 70 1.40 -17.80 -3.13
N TYR A 71 0.14 -17.61 -3.47
CA TYR A 71 -0.48 -16.31 -3.64
C TYR A 71 -1.68 -16.15 -2.70
N ARG A 72 -1.84 -14.96 -2.13
CA ARG A 72 -3.01 -14.56 -1.35
C ARG A 72 -3.46 -13.17 -1.78
N LEU A 73 -4.72 -13.04 -2.16
CA LEU A 73 -5.31 -11.78 -2.61
C LEU A 73 -6.10 -11.16 -1.45
N GLY A 74 -5.92 -9.86 -1.23
CA GLY A 74 -6.73 -9.11 -0.28
C GLY A 74 -8.02 -8.59 -0.90
N ASN A 75 -8.87 -7.99 -0.07
CA ASN A 75 -10.10 -7.35 -0.52
C ASN A 75 -9.80 -6.13 -1.42
N THR A 76 -10.78 -5.75 -2.25
CA THR A 76 -10.73 -4.47 -2.97
C THR A 76 -10.72 -3.33 -1.97
N ILE A 77 -9.70 -2.49 -2.03
CA ILE A 77 -9.55 -1.37 -1.10
C ILE A 77 -10.13 -0.07 -1.66
N GLY A 78 -10.27 0.03 -2.98
CA GLY A 78 -10.69 1.26 -3.65
C GLY A 78 -10.94 1.12 -5.13
N PHE A 79 -11.53 2.18 -5.67
CA PHE A 79 -11.81 2.35 -7.10
C PHE A 79 -11.33 3.73 -7.53
N LYS A 80 -10.80 3.81 -8.75
CA LYS A 80 -10.52 5.07 -9.44
C LYS A 80 -10.96 4.91 -10.90
N GLU A 81 -12.00 5.65 -11.28
CA GLU A 81 -12.63 5.52 -12.60
C GLU A 81 -13.05 4.07 -12.90
N LEU A 82 -12.50 3.46 -13.97
CA LEU A 82 -12.78 2.08 -14.39
C LEU A 82 -11.82 1.05 -13.77
N TYR A 83 -11.01 1.47 -12.79
CA TYR A 83 -9.97 0.65 -12.19
C TYR A 83 -10.26 0.39 -10.71
N PHE A 84 -9.92 -0.81 -10.26
CA PHE A 84 -10.01 -1.19 -8.87
C PHE A 84 -8.66 -1.66 -8.34
N ILE A 85 -8.47 -1.47 -7.04
CA ILE A 85 -7.19 -1.64 -6.38
C ILE A 85 -7.29 -2.81 -5.39
N LYS A 86 -6.36 -3.76 -5.48
CA LYS A 86 -6.25 -4.87 -4.51
C LYS A 86 -4.81 -5.08 -4.07
N PRO A 87 -4.55 -5.30 -2.77
CA PRO A 87 -3.27 -5.79 -2.30
C PRO A 87 -3.13 -7.28 -2.60
N MET A 88 -1.90 -7.73 -2.87
CA MET A 88 -1.59 -9.12 -3.14
C MET A 88 -0.28 -9.51 -2.46
N MET A 89 -0.32 -10.59 -1.70
CA MET A 89 0.83 -11.19 -1.03
C MET A 89 1.29 -12.43 -1.78
N LYS A 90 2.61 -12.55 -1.99
CA LYS A 90 3.24 -13.67 -2.70
C LYS A 90 4.35 -14.25 -1.84
N ASN A 91 4.45 -15.58 -1.75
CA ASN A 91 5.54 -16.29 -1.11
C ASN A 91 6.23 -17.18 -2.13
N TYR A 92 7.54 -17.00 -2.34
CA TYR A 92 8.31 -17.72 -3.34
C TYR A 92 9.74 -17.98 -2.87
N LYS A 93 10.42 -18.95 -3.49
CA LYS A 93 11.84 -19.24 -3.24
C LYS A 93 12.72 -18.30 -4.06
N ALA A 94 13.62 -17.58 -3.39
CA ALA A 94 14.70 -16.79 -3.98
C ALA A 94 16.06 -17.43 -3.67
N GLN A 95 17.15 -16.91 -4.24
CA GLN A 95 18.51 -17.42 -4.01
C GLN A 95 18.89 -17.46 -2.52
N GLU A 96 18.45 -16.46 -1.77
CA GLU A 96 18.77 -16.26 -0.35
C GLU A 96 17.80 -16.97 0.60
N GLY A 97 16.76 -17.65 0.08
CA GLY A 97 15.75 -18.32 0.89
C GLY A 97 14.32 -17.96 0.47
N MET A 98 13.36 -18.21 1.37
CA MET A 98 11.96 -17.86 1.14
C MET A 98 11.78 -16.35 1.21
N ARG A 99 11.01 -15.79 0.27
CA ARG A 99 10.71 -14.37 0.19
C ARG A 99 9.20 -14.16 0.20
N THR A 100 8.76 -13.20 1.00
CA THR A 100 7.40 -12.68 1.00
C THR A 100 7.40 -11.29 0.41
N GLU A 101 6.50 -11.05 -0.53
CA GLU A 101 6.29 -9.75 -1.19
C GLU A 101 4.83 -9.33 -1.03
N LEU A 102 4.59 -8.09 -0.63
CA LEU A 102 3.30 -7.43 -0.73
C LEU A 102 3.36 -6.39 -1.85
N SER A 103 2.47 -6.52 -2.82
CA SER A 103 2.24 -5.55 -3.88
C SER A 103 0.84 -4.95 -3.76
N ILE A 104 0.71 -3.70 -4.16
CA ILE A 104 -0.58 -3.11 -4.50
C ILE A 104 -0.76 -3.17 -6.02
N ARG A 105 -1.93 -3.61 -6.47
CA ARG A 105 -2.22 -3.87 -7.88
C ARG A 105 -3.45 -3.12 -8.33
N SER A 106 -3.39 -2.60 -9.54
CA SER A 106 -4.49 -1.94 -10.23
C SER A 106 -4.98 -2.82 -11.36
N TYR A 107 -6.29 -3.03 -11.44
CA TYR A 107 -6.94 -3.86 -12.44
C TYR A 107 -8.04 -3.07 -13.14
N ASN A 108 -8.30 -3.38 -14.41
CA ASN A 108 -9.47 -2.85 -15.11
C ASN A 108 -10.74 -3.67 -14.80
N HIS A 109 -11.88 -3.22 -15.31
CA HIS A 109 -13.19 -3.89 -15.14
C HIS A 109 -13.26 -5.33 -15.68
N SER A 110 -12.30 -5.77 -16.48
CA SER A 110 -12.19 -7.14 -17.00
C SER A 110 -11.21 -8.00 -16.19
N ASN A 111 -10.87 -7.57 -14.96
CA ASN A 111 -9.87 -8.18 -14.07
C ASN A 111 -8.44 -8.23 -14.62
N VAL A 112 -8.15 -7.56 -15.74
CA VAL A 112 -6.78 -7.54 -16.30
C VAL A 112 -5.90 -6.61 -15.47
N LEU A 113 -4.73 -7.11 -15.06
CA LEU A 113 -3.72 -6.33 -14.36
C LEU A 113 -3.22 -5.19 -15.25
N VAL A 114 -3.36 -3.96 -14.78
CA VAL A 114 -2.93 -2.75 -15.48
C VAL A 114 -1.55 -2.32 -15.01
N ASP A 115 -1.35 -2.32 -13.69
CA ASP A 115 -0.09 -1.94 -13.09
C ASP A 115 0.08 -2.56 -11.70
N GLN A 116 1.32 -2.65 -11.23
CA GLN A 116 1.66 -3.12 -9.90
C GLN A 116 2.77 -2.29 -9.26
N LEU A 117 2.66 -2.09 -7.96
CA LEU A 117 3.69 -1.45 -7.15
C LEU A 117 4.01 -2.34 -5.94
N VAL A 118 5.26 -2.79 -5.85
CA VAL A 118 5.75 -3.50 -4.66
C VAL A 118 5.83 -2.52 -3.50
N LEU A 119 5.09 -2.82 -2.43
CA LEU A 119 5.05 -2.01 -1.20
C LEU A 119 6.11 -2.45 -0.20
N ALA A 120 6.17 -3.75 0.06
CA ALA A 120 7.04 -4.30 1.08
C ALA A 120 7.54 -5.69 0.66
N ARG A 121 8.78 -6.02 1.00
CA ARG A 121 9.42 -7.28 0.65
C ARG A 121 10.44 -7.66 1.71
N THR A 122 10.57 -8.96 1.96
CA THR A 122 11.51 -9.52 2.95
C THR A 122 12.89 -9.74 2.31
N ASP A 123 13.54 -8.66 1.90
CA ASP A 123 14.93 -8.71 1.41
C ASP A 123 15.92 -8.60 2.58
N ASN A 124 17.14 -9.11 2.39
CA ASN A 124 18.18 -9.08 3.41
C ASN A 124 18.92 -7.74 3.47
N ASP A 125 19.09 -7.08 2.33
CA ASP A 125 19.91 -5.88 2.15
C ASP A 125 19.10 -4.59 1.92
N SER A 126 17.80 -4.74 1.63
CA SER A 126 16.92 -3.65 1.22
C SER A 126 15.67 -3.58 2.11
N ILE A 127 15.48 -2.46 2.80
CA ILE A 127 14.28 -2.23 3.61
C ILE A 127 13.20 -1.60 2.72
N PHE A 128 12.22 -2.41 2.32
CA PHE A 128 11.00 -1.95 1.66
C PHE A 128 9.84 -1.86 2.66
N SER A 129 9.30 -0.68 2.90
CA SER A 129 8.05 -0.51 3.64
C SER A 129 7.06 0.37 2.89
N GLY A 130 5.78 0.23 3.18
CA GLY A 130 4.77 1.03 2.53
C GLY A 130 3.51 1.21 3.35
N LYS A 131 2.83 2.33 3.11
CA LYS A 131 1.53 2.69 3.68
C LYS A 131 0.58 3.04 2.55
N ILE A 132 -0.67 2.62 2.68
CA ILE A 132 -1.78 3.06 1.85
C ILE A 132 -2.71 3.87 2.73
N PHE A 133 -3.04 5.06 2.26
CA PHE A 133 -3.95 5.97 2.92
C PHE A 133 -5.36 5.84 2.33
N LYS A 134 -6.36 6.31 3.08
CA LYS A 134 -7.78 6.24 2.69
C LYS A 134 -8.11 7.01 1.39
N ASP A 135 -7.32 8.01 1.04
CA ASP A 135 -7.38 8.75 -0.22
C ASP A 135 -6.69 8.03 -1.40
N PHE A 136 -6.20 6.80 -1.18
CA PHE A 136 -5.41 6.00 -2.11
C PHE A 136 -4.04 6.56 -2.45
N THR A 137 -3.56 7.55 -1.69
CA THR A 137 -2.14 7.88 -1.71
C THR A 137 -1.34 6.71 -1.14
N ILE A 138 -0.22 6.39 -1.78
CA ILE A 138 0.65 5.29 -1.40
C ILE A 138 2.02 5.86 -1.07
N GLN A 139 2.44 5.74 0.18
CA GLN A 139 3.79 6.06 0.60
C GLN A 139 4.62 4.78 0.56
N LYS A 140 5.76 4.83 -0.11
CA LYS A 140 6.72 3.73 -0.17
C LYS A 140 8.08 4.22 0.27
N MET A 141 8.73 3.47 1.13
CA MET A 141 10.08 3.74 1.60
C MET A 141 10.99 2.59 1.16
N VAL A 142 12.12 2.93 0.53
CA VAL A 142 13.19 2.00 0.15
C VAL A 142 14.50 2.53 0.70
N ASN A 143 15.13 1.83 1.64
CA ASN A 143 16.40 2.25 2.26
C ASN A 143 16.38 3.71 2.74
N ASN A 144 15.31 4.07 3.48
CA ASN A 144 15.03 5.43 3.98
C ASN A 144 14.70 6.50 2.93
N VAL A 145 14.61 6.14 1.64
CA VAL A 145 14.12 7.04 0.60
C VAL A 145 12.61 6.90 0.50
N GLU A 146 11.89 7.95 0.86
CA GLU A 146 10.44 8.01 0.72
C GLU A 146 10.04 8.43 -0.70
N THR A 147 9.01 7.79 -1.26
CA THR A 147 8.37 8.19 -2.51
C THR A 147 6.87 7.98 -2.38
N ASN A 148 6.11 9.03 -2.73
CA ASN A 148 4.66 8.99 -2.71
C ASN A 148 4.12 8.75 -4.12
N TYR A 149 3.11 7.89 -4.21
CA TYR A 149 2.46 7.50 -5.45
C TYR A 149 0.96 7.76 -5.36
N THR A 150 0.37 8.06 -6.52
CA THR A 150 -1.07 8.00 -6.74
C THR A 150 -1.35 7.10 -7.94
N ILE A 151 -2.61 6.77 -8.18
CA ILE A 151 -3.04 6.10 -9.41
C ILE A 151 -3.54 7.17 -10.39
N ASP A 152 -3.13 7.12 -11.65
CA ASP A 152 -3.62 8.03 -12.69
C ASP A 152 -4.97 7.58 -13.28
N SER A 153 -5.52 8.34 -14.23
CA SER A 153 -6.76 8.00 -14.94
C SER A 153 -6.62 6.80 -15.89
N LYS A 154 -5.42 6.24 -16.05
CA LYS A 154 -5.14 5.03 -16.82
C LYS A 154 -4.91 3.82 -15.92
N GLY A 155 -5.13 3.96 -14.61
CA GLY A 155 -4.93 2.91 -13.63
C GLY A 155 -3.46 2.64 -13.30
N LYS A 156 -2.51 3.51 -13.69
CA LYS A 156 -1.08 3.33 -13.44
C LYS A 156 -0.62 4.08 -12.20
N PHE A 157 0.35 3.51 -11.48
CA PHE A 157 0.98 4.16 -10.34
C PHE A 157 1.96 5.23 -10.83
N GLN A 158 1.76 6.47 -10.39
CA GLN A 158 2.59 7.61 -10.74
C GLN A 158 3.16 8.28 -9.50
N ILE A 159 4.43 8.69 -9.57
CA ILE A 159 5.08 9.46 -8.52
C ILE A 159 4.43 10.83 -8.41
N ILE A 160 4.07 11.22 -7.19
CA ILE A 160 3.61 12.57 -6.85
C ILE A 160 4.86 13.44 -6.73
N LYS A 161 4.97 14.46 -7.59
CA LYS A 161 6.08 15.42 -7.59
C LYS A 161 5.82 16.59 -6.65
#